data_AF-A0A1V4FIQ4-F1
#
_entry.id   AF-A0A1V4FIQ4-F1
#
_cell.length_a   1.000
_cell.length_b   1.000
_cell.length_c   1.000
_cell.angle_alpha   90.00
_cell.angle_beta   90.00
_cell.angle_gamma   90.00
#
_symmetry.space_group_name_H-M   'P 1'
#
loop_
_entity.id
_entity.type
_entity.pdbx_description
1 polymer ?
#
loop_
_entity_poly.entity_id
_entity_poly.type
_entity_poly.pdbx_seq_one_letter_code
_entity_poly.pdbx_strand_id
1 'polypeptide(L)'
;MEILTDHAKTELVSLVETTYGEAILTMQRGKEEKELVIAETGLSGVVYDSAIDYYMYDLNWTEEQFDDYWENGGEDKETDNYVDGIIDYYDDWSTWEEIA
;
A
#
# COMPACT_ATOMS: atom_id res chain seq x y z
N MET A 1 1.54 -19.09 -27.94
CA MET A 1 1.68 -17.91 -27.08
C MET A 1 2.62 -18.37 -25.99
N GLU A 2 3.89 -18.00 -26.09
CA GLU A 2 4.85 -18.29 -25.03
C GLU A 2 4.48 -17.33 -23.91
N ILE A 3 3.83 -17.84 -22.87
CA ILE A 3 3.74 -17.12 -21.61
C ILE A 3 5.17 -17.13 -21.10
N LEU A 4 5.93 -16.09 -21.44
CA LEU A 4 7.12 -15.77 -20.68
C LEU A 4 6.58 -15.46 -19.30
N THR A 5 6.59 -16.45 -18.41
CA THR A 5 6.55 -16.23 -16.97
C THR A 5 7.84 -15.48 -16.66
N ASP A 6 7.86 -14.19 -17.01
CA ASP A 6 8.87 -13.28 -16.53
C ASP A 6 8.59 -13.25 -15.03
N HIS A 7 9.44 -13.94 -14.28
CA HIS A 7 9.55 -13.85 -12.82
C HIS A 7 10.08 -12.46 -12.45
N ALA A 8 9.61 -11.42 -13.13
CA ALA A 8 9.94 -10.05 -12.88
C ALA A 8 9.25 -9.68 -11.57
N LYS A 9 10.05 -9.26 -10.59
CA LYS A 9 9.56 -8.75 -9.34
C LYS A 9 8.79 -7.45 -9.61
N THR A 10 7.67 -7.25 -8.91
CA THR A 10 6.99 -5.96 -8.89
C THR A 10 7.74 -4.99 -7.97
N GLU A 11 8.00 -3.79 -8.46
CA GLU A 11 8.76 -2.76 -7.77
C GLU A 11 7.95 -1.47 -7.67
N LEU A 12 8.10 -0.76 -6.55
CA LEU A 12 7.59 0.59 -6.37
C LEU A 12 8.40 1.57 -7.23
N VAL A 13 7.72 2.31 -8.10
CA VAL A 13 8.33 3.40 -8.89
C VAL A 13 8.10 4.74 -8.19
N SER A 14 6.85 5.03 -7.81
CA SER A 14 6.51 6.25 -7.10
C SER A 14 5.21 6.13 -6.33
N LEU A 15 5.10 6.93 -5.28
CA LEU A 15 3.87 7.20 -4.55
C LEU A 15 3.68 8.72 -4.54
N VAL A 16 2.56 9.18 -5.09
CA VAL A 16 2.26 10.61 -5.20
C VAL A 16 0.87 10.88 -4.67
N GLU A 17 0.75 11.87 -3.79
CA GLU A 17 -0.55 12.39 -3.38
C GLU A 17 -0.92 13.62 -4.24
N THR A 18 -2.11 13.59 -4.83
CA THR A 18 -2.61 14.69 -5.66
C THR A 18 -3.13 15.83 -4.78
N THR A 19 -3.30 17.01 -5.38
CA THR A 19 -3.92 18.15 -4.68
C THR A 19 -5.37 17.91 -4.26
N TYR A 20 -6.00 16.84 -4.76
CA TYR A 20 -7.35 16.44 -4.42
C TYR A 20 -7.40 15.37 -3.31
N GLY A 21 -6.23 14.93 -2.81
CA GLY A 21 -6.10 13.92 -1.76
C GLY A 21 -5.99 12.50 -2.28
N GLU A 22 -6.02 12.27 -3.60
CA GLU A 22 -5.83 10.91 -4.12
C GLU A 22 -4.37 10.48 -3.95
N ALA A 23 -4.13 9.29 -3.41
CA ALA A 23 -2.81 8.68 -3.38
C ALA A 23 -2.69 7.72 -4.58
N ILE A 24 -1.75 8.01 -5.47
CA ILE A 24 -1.49 7.24 -6.68
C ILE A 24 -0.18 6.49 -6.50
N LEU A 25 -0.26 5.16 -6.62
CA LEU A 25 0.86 4.24 -6.58
C LEU A 25 1.23 3.84 -8.01
N THR A 26 2.46 4.09 -8.41
CA THR A 26 3.03 3.62 -9.67
C THR A 26 3.97 2.45 -9.39
N MET A 27 3.72 1.33 -10.05
CA MET A 27 4.48 0.09 -9.92
C MET A 27 5.03 -0.34 -11.28
N GLN A 28 6.15 -1.06 -11.26
CA GLN A 28 6.75 -1.62 -12.46
C GLN A 28 6.98 -3.12 -12.30
N ARG A 29 6.68 -3.87 -13.35
CA ARG A 29 7.02 -5.28 -13.49
C ARG A 29 7.66 -5.51 -14.86
N GLY A 30 8.96 -5.80 -14.87
CA GLY A 30 9.72 -5.96 -16.11
C GLY A 30 9.77 -4.66 -16.91
N LYS A 31 9.02 -4.56 -18.01
CA LYS A 31 8.91 -3.34 -18.84
C LYS A 31 7.54 -2.67 -18.75
N GLU A 32 6.62 -3.25 -17.99
CA GLU A 32 5.26 -2.75 -17.84
C GLU A 32 5.17 -1.90 -16.58
N GLU A 33 4.48 -0.77 -16.69
CA GLU A 33 4.14 0.11 -15.58
C GLU A 33 2.63 0.11 -15.38
N LYS A 34 2.21 0.21 -14.12
CA LYS A 34 0.81 0.31 -13.73
C LYS A 34 0.64 1.39 -12.68
N GLU A 35 -0.42 2.17 -12.82
CA GLU A 35 -0.85 3.17 -11.84
C GLU A 35 -2.14 2.71 -11.17
N LEU A 36 -2.20 2.88 -9.85
CA LEU A 36 -3.36 2.56 -9.02
C LEU A 36 -3.66 3.73 -8.10
N VAL A 37 -4.94 4.10 -8.01
CA VAL A 37 -5.43 4.95 -6.93
C VAL A 37 -5.62 4.06 -5.70
N ILE A 38 -4.79 4.24 -4.69
CA ILE A 38 -4.79 3.43 -3.46
C ILE A 38 -5.48 4.14 -2.28
N ALA A 39 -5.73 5.43 -2.40
CA ALA A 39 -6.60 6.19 -1.51
C ALA A 39 -7.28 7.32 -2.29
N GLU A 40 -8.57 7.56 -2.09
CA GLU A 40 -9.30 8.64 -2.77
C GLU A 40 -9.27 9.97 -2.00
N THR A 41 -9.03 9.94 -0.69
CA THR A 41 -9.20 11.09 0.22
C THR A 41 -8.05 11.29 1.20
N GLY A 42 -6.86 10.83 0.84
CA GLY A 42 -5.61 10.97 1.60
C GLY A 42 -5.12 9.62 2.10
N LEU A 43 -3.83 9.33 1.90
CA LEU A 43 -3.26 8.04 2.30
C LEU A 43 -3.21 7.89 3.83
N SER A 44 -2.82 8.96 4.52
CA SER A 44 -2.70 8.98 5.99
C SER A 44 -3.99 8.54 6.68
N GLY A 45 -5.16 8.99 6.21
CA GLY A 45 -6.45 8.60 6.78
C GLY A 45 -6.77 7.11 6.59
N VAL A 46 -6.52 6.57 5.39
CA VAL A 46 -6.71 5.13 5.10
C VAL A 46 -5.81 4.27 5.98
N VAL A 47 -4.54 4.66 6.10
CA VAL A 47 -3.56 3.95 6.92
C VAL A 47 -3.93 4.03 8.41
N TYR A 48 -4.35 5.21 8.88
CA TYR A 48 -4.78 5.42 10.26
C TYR A 48 -5.97 4.53 10.63
N ASP A 49 -7.02 4.53 9.80
CA ASP A 49 -8.22 3.73 10.06
C ASP A 49 -7.88 2.23 10.08
N SER A 50 -7.05 1.76 9.14
CA SER A 50 -6.57 0.37 9.11
C SER A 50 -5.72 0.02 10.34
N ALA A 51 -4.89 0.95 10.82
CA ALA A 51 -4.03 0.74 11.97
C ALA A 51 -4.85 0.70 13.27
N ILE A 52 -5.82 1.60 13.43
CA ILE A 52 -6.76 1.55 14.57
C ILE A 52 -7.45 0.20 14.62
N ASP A 53 -8.00 -0.26 13.49
CA ASP A 53 -8.76 -1.51 13.46
C ASP A 53 -7.91 -2.69 13.94
N TYR A 54 -6.69 -2.77 13.44
CA TYR A 54 -5.77 -3.83 13.83
C TYR A 54 -5.29 -3.71 15.29
N TYR A 55 -4.71 -2.57 15.68
CA TYR A 55 -4.07 -2.46 16.98
C TYR A 55 -5.10 -2.36 18.12
N MET A 56 -6.16 -1.56 17.95
CA MET A 56 -7.13 -1.34 19.02
C MET A 56 -8.18 -2.45 19.09
N TYR A 57 -8.70 -2.96 17.96
CA TYR A 57 -9.77 -3.96 18.00
C TYR A 57 -9.25 -5.39 17.93
N ASP A 58 -8.28 -5.71 17.07
CA ASP A 58 -7.76 -7.07 16.99
C ASP A 58 -6.75 -7.37 18.10
N LEU A 59 -5.82 -6.44 18.37
CA LEU A 59 -4.79 -6.62 19.39
C LEU A 59 -5.17 -6.06 20.77
N ASN A 60 -6.35 -5.43 20.89
CA ASN A 60 -6.87 -4.87 22.14
C ASN A 60 -5.93 -3.84 22.81
N TRP A 61 -5.22 -3.03 22.02
CA TRP A 61 -4.46 -1.92 22.56
C TRP A 61 -5.38 -0.84 23.13
N THR A 62 -4.94 -0.17 24.19
CA THR A 62 -5.59 1.04 24.67
C THR A 62 -5.27 2.22 23.76
N GLU A 63 -6.13 3.24 23.76
CA GLU A 63 -5.89 4.50 23.04
C GLU A 63 -4.50 5.09 23.35
N GLU A 64 -4.08 5.15 24.62
CA GLU A 64 -2.74 5.64 25.02
C GLU A 64 -1.57 4.84 24.41
N GLN A 65 -1.73 3.54 24.19
CA GLN A 65 -0.70 2.71 23.54
C GLN A 65 -0.63 2.98 22.03
N PHE A 66 -1.80 3.17 21.42
CA PHE A 66 -1.89 3.50 20.01
C PHE A 66 -1.36 4.91 19.73
N ASP A 67 -1.73 5.90 20.54
CA ASP A 67 -1.24 7.27 20.42
C ASP A 67 0.29 7.33 20.56
N ASP A 68 0.86 6.67 21.58
CA ASP A 68 2.32 6.59 21.75
C ASP A 68 2.97 5.92 20.53
N TYR A 69 2.39 4.85 19.99
CA TYR A 69 2.89 4.23 18.78
C TYR A 69 2.84 5.16 17.57
N TRP A 70 1.71 5.83 17.35
CA TRP A 70 1.48 6.69 16.21
C TRP A 70 2.42 7.90 16.24
N GLU A 71 2.54 8.56 17.40
CA GLU A 71 3.42 9.72 17.61
C GLU A 71 4.92 9.37 17.50
N ASN A 72 5.30 8.10 17.68
CA ASN A 72 6.68 7.62 17.58
C ASN A 72 7.00 6.93 16.24
N GLY A 73 6.39 7.39 15.15
CA GLY A 73 6.70 6.92 13.79
C GLY A 73 5.87 5.72 13.33
N GLY A 74 4.77 5.43 14.03
CA GLY A 74 3.82 4.41 13.62
C GLY A 74 3.18 4.71 12.26
N GLU A 75 2.87 5.98 11.98
CA GLU A 75 2.28 6.42 10.71
C GLU A 75 3.16 6.03 9.49
N ASP A 76 4.44 6.40 9.53
CA ASP A 76 5.39 6.11 8.45
C ASP A 76 5.52 4.60 8.25
N LYS A 77 5.65 3.85 9.36
CA LYS A 77 5.77 2.39 9.32
C LYS A 77 4.52 1.72 8.74
N GLU A 78 3.33 2.14 9.13
CA GLU A 78 2.10 1.55 8.61
C GLU A 78 1.84 1.97 7.15
N THR A 79 2.29 3.16 6.75
CA THR A 79 2.26 3.59 5.34
C THR A 79 3.18 2.70 4.49
N ASP A 80 4.40 2.45 4.94
CA ASP A 80 5.34 1.53 4.27
C ASP A 80 4.74 0.12 4.18
N ASN A 81 4.18 -0.41 5.27
CA ASN A 81 3.52 -1.72 5.29
C ASN A 81 2.35 -1.79 4.31
N TYR A 82 1.53 -0.74 4.24
CA TYR A 82 0.39 -0.68 3.35
C TYR A 82 0.84 -0.72 1.88
N VAL A 83 1.86 0.07 1.54
CA VAL A 83 2.44 0.09 0.20
C VAL A 83 3.07 -1.26 -0.14
N ASP A 84 3.90 -1.81 0.74
CA ASP A 84 4.56 -3.10 0.54
C ASP A 84 3.55 -4.23 0.35
N GLY A 85 2.46 -4.23 1.12
CA GLY A 85 1.37 -5.19 0.97
C GLY A 85 0.71 -5.13 -0.41
N ILE A 86 0.57 -3.94 -0.98
CA ILE A 86 0.06 -3.77 -2.35
C ILE A 86 1.10 -4.28 -3.36
N ILE A 87 2.38 -3.88 -3.23
CA ILE A 87 3.45 -4.35 -4.12
C ILE A 87 3.51 -5.88 -4.15
N ASP A 88 3.50 -6.52 -2.97
CA ASP A 88 3.52 -7.98 -2.82
C ASP A 88 2.28 -8.63 -3.45
N TYR A 89 1.10 -8.03 -3.30
CA TYR A 89 -0.13 -8.51 -3.93
C TYR A 89 -0.04 -8.51 -5.47
N TYR A 90 0.60 -7.48 -6.05
CA TYR A 90 0.86 -7.37 -7.49
C TYR A 90 2.14 -8.08 -7.93
N ASP A 91 2.89 -8.72 -7.03
CA ASP A 91 4.00 -9.61 -7.40
C ASP A 91 3.48 -10.95 -7.97
N ASP A 92 2.21 -11.28 -7.71
CA ASP A 92 1.52 -12.36 -8.40
C ASP A 92 1.11 -11.95 -9.83
N TRP A 93 1.52 -12.75 -10.81
CA TRP A 93 1.21 -12.52 -12.23
C TRP A 93 -0.29 -12.44 -12.52
N SER A 94 -1.09 -13.25 -11.84
CA SER A 94 -2.55 -13.27 -12.06
C SER A 94 -3.18 -11.94 -11.66
N THR A 95 -2.79 -11.41 -10.50
CA THR A 95 -3.19 -10.06 -10.05
C THR A 95 -2.69 -8.98 -11.01
N TRP A 96 -1.47 -9.13 -11.55
CA TRP A 96 -0.94 -8.20 -12.53
C TRP A 96 -1.77 -8.16 -13.82
N GLU A 97 -2.32 -9.28 -14.29
CA GLU A 97 -3.16 -9.29 -15.50
C GLU A 97 -4.61 -8.84 -15.25
N GLU A 98 -5.14 -8.95 -14.02
CA GLU A 98 -6.56 -8.65 -13.73
C GLU A 98 -6.98 -7.18 -13.93
N ILE A 99 -6.01 -6.26 -14.04
CA ILE A 99 -6.27 -4.81 -14.21
C ILE A 99 -6.01 -4.33 -15.65
N ALA A 100 -5.68 -5.24 -16.57
CA ALA A 100 -5.41 -4.91 -17.98
C ALA A 100 -6.68 -4.81 -18.85
#